data_AF-A0A3D9UDQ8-F1
#
_entry.id   AF-A0A3D9UDQ8-F1
#
_cell.length_a   1.000
_cell.length_b   1.000
_cell.length_c   1.000
_cell.angle_alpha   90.00
_cell.angle_beta   90.00
_cell.angle_gamma   90.00
#
_symmetry.space_group_name_H-M   'P 1'
#
loop_
_entity.id
_entity.type
_entity.pdbx_description
1 polymer ?
#
loop_
_entity_poly.entity_id
_entity_poly.type
_entity_poly.pdbx_seq_one_letter_code
_entity_poly.pdbx_strand_id
1 'polypeptide(L)'
;MATLNDLTNQLAKIRKQIPFATAQALTKVVHKIEKAQKVAFERRLESPTPFTVKAVRSKGARKDDLTAKVFVLPTAASYLEPFEVGGVHKLNGVALLNPKNVKLNKYGNLPRNKLSQLKGKEDTFIGELSTRYGDNVNGVWQRKKAKKVKKNKKRLKRSPNGTRRPREKQRPPKLLIRFGDALPVEPVLGYQERAQQMAQALMPQEISRALDEAIRTAK
;
A
#
# COMPACT_ATOMS: atom_id res chain seq x y z
N MET A 1 -39.98 51.31 0.28
CA MET A 1 -40.52 49.93 0.38
C MET A 1 -39.93 49.14 -0.77
N ALA A 2 -39.41 47.93 -0.54
CA ALA A 2 -38.97 47.07 -1.64
C ALA A 2 -40.19 46.69 -2.50
N THR A 3 -40.08 46.85 -3.81
CA THR A 3 -41.15 46.50 -4.75
C THR A 3 -41.14 45.01 -5.06
N LEU A 4 -42.25 44.48 -5.60
CA LEU A 4 -42.33 43.10 -6.07
C LEU A 4 -41.20 42.78 -7.08
N ASN A 5 -40.82 43.76 -7.91
CA ASN A 5 -39.74 43.65 -8.89
C ASN A 5 -38.35 43.58 -8.23
N ASP A 6 -38.15 44.25 -7.11
CA ASP A 6 -36.89 44.15 -6.36
C ASP A 6 -36.73 42.75 -5.75
N LEU A 7 -37.83 42.19 -5.25
CA LEU A 7 -37.86 40.84 -4.68
C LEU A 7 -37.58 39.76 -5.75
N THR A 8 -38.20 39.87 -6.93
CA THR A 8 -37.97 38.92 -8.04
C THR A 8 -36.54 38.99 -8.55
N ASN A 9 -35.96 40.19 -8.65
CA ASN A 9 -34.55 40.38 -9.02
C ASN A 9 -33.59 39.79 -7.99
N GLN A 10 -33.87 39.94 -6.69
CA GLN A 10 -33.09 39.32 -5.63
C GLN A 10 -33.14 37.79 -5.69
N LEU A 11 -34.34 37.21 -5.87
CA LEU A 11 -34.50 35.76 -6.03
C LEU A 11 -33.77 35.23 -7.27
N ALA A 12 -33.79 35.97 -8.38
CA ALA A 12 -33.05 35.61 -9.59
C ALA A 12 -31.53 35.62 -9.37
N LYS A 13 -31.00 36.58 -8.60
CA LYS A 13 -29.59 36.62 -8.21
C LYS A 13 -29.22 35.42 -7.32
N ILE A 14 -30.03 35.11 -6.31
CA ILE A 14 -29.80 33.95 -5.42
C ILE A 14 -29.82 32.65 -6.23
N ARG A 15 -30.79 32.48 -7.12
CA ARG A 15 -30.90 31.28 -7.98
C ARG A 15 -29.64 31.02 -8.80
N LYS A 16 -28.99 32.08 -9.30
CA LYS A 16 -27.71 31.97 -10.04
C LYS A 16 -26.54 31.52 -9.18
N GLN A 17 -26.60 31.75 -7.87
CA GLN A 17 -25.55 31.38 -6.93
C GLN A 17 -25.66 29.94 -6.42
N ILE A 18 -26.84 29.31 -6.51
CA ILE A 18 -27.06 27.93 -6.02
C ILE A 18 -26.04 26.94 -6.62
N PRO A 19 -25.78 26.87 -7.95
CA PRO A 19 -24.83 25.90 -8.49
C PRO A 19 -23.39 26.16 -8.01
N PHE A 20 -23.01 27.43 -7.84
CA PHE A 20 -21.69 27.80 -7.33
C PHE A 20 -21.52 27.40 -5.87
N ALA A 21 -22.49 27.73 -5.03
CA ALA A 21 -22.52 27.35 -3.62
C ALA A 21 -22.49 25.81 -3.46
N THR A 22 -23.31 25.09 -4.22
CA THR A 22 -23.33 23.62 -4.20
C THR A 22 -21.98 23.04 -4.62
N ALA A 23 -21.37 23.54 -5.70
CA ALA A 23 -20.05 23.10 -6.13
C ALA A 23 -18.97 23.33 -5.05
N GLN A 24 -19.03 24.48 -4.38
CA GLN A 24 -18.11 24.81 -3.30
C GLN A 24 -18.32 23.90 -2.08
N ALA A 25 -19.57 23.65 -1.67
CA ALA A 25 -19.92 22.74 -0.59
C ALA A 25 -19.43 21.31 -0.87
N LEU A 26 -19.75 20.76 -2.03
CA LEU A 26 -19.30 19.43 -2.47
C LEU A 26 -17.77 19.34 -2.46
N THR A 27 -17.10 20.37 -2.97
CA THR A 27 -15.64 20.45 -2.96
C THR A 27 -15.08 20.44 -1.53
N LYS A 28 -15.62 21.26 -0.62
CA LYS A 28 -15.19 21.28 0.80
C LYS A 28 -15.40 19.91 1.46
N VAL A 29 -16.53 19.24 1.23
CA VAL A 29 -16.82 17.89 1.77
C VAL A 29 -15.79 16.87 1.31
N VAL A 30 -15.54 16.74 0.01
CA VAL A 30 -14.60 15.72 -0.50
C VAL A 30 -13.17 15.95 -0.02
N HIS A 31 -12.75 17.21 0.16
CA HIS A 31 -11.44 17.53 0.73
C HIS A 31 -11.33 17.13 2.21
N LYS A 32 -12.40 17.31 3.00
CA LYS A 32 -12.43 16.83 4.39
C LYS A 32 -12.38 15.31 4.46
N ILE A 33 -13.13 14.62 3.61
CA ILE A 33 -13.11 13.16 3.51
C ILE A 33 -11.72 12.67 3.10
N GLU A 34 -11.10 13.26 2.07
CA GLU A 34 -9.74 12.91 1.66
C GLU A 34 -8.73 13.01 2.81
N LYS A 35 -8.76 14.11 3.58
CA LYS A 35 -7.89 14.30 4.74
C LYS A 35 -8.13 13.23 5.80
N ALA A 36 -9.38 12.94 6.12
CA ALA A 36 -9.72 11.91 7.11
C ALA A 36 -9.32 10.51 6.66
N GLN A 37 -9.47 10.19 5.37
CA GLN A 37 -9.05 8.92 4.81
C GLN A 37 -7.52 8.74 4.87
N LYS A 38 -6.75 9.80 4.61
CA LYS A 38 -5.28 9.77 4.79
C LYS A 38 -4.89 9.43 6.22
N VAL A 39 -5.53 10.07 7.20
CA VAL A 39 -5.32 9.77 8.63
C VAL A 39 -5.75 8.33 8.96
N ALA A 40 -6.86 7.85 8.40
CA ALA A 40 -7.31 6.48 8.60
C ALA A 40 -6.32 5.46 8.04
N PHE A 41 -5.72 5.74 6.87
CA PHE A 41 -4.69 4.86 6.28
C PHE A 41 -3.46 4.77 7.18
N GLU A 42 -3.00 5.90 7.75
CA GLU A 42 -1.88 5.93 8.69
C GLU A 42 -2.16 5.14 9.99
N ARG A 43 -3.43 5.07 10.41
CA ARG A 43 -3.83 4.37 11.65
C ARG A 43 -4.14 2.89 11.45
N ARG A 44 -4.72 2.52 10.31
CA ARG A 44 -5.24 1.16 10.08
C ARG A 44 -4.27 0.26 9.32
N LEU A 45 -3.34 0.83 8.56
CA LEU A 45 -2.32 0.07 7.84
C LEU A 45 -1.06 -0.04 8.68
N GLU A 46 -0.39 -1.18 8.61
CA GLU A 46 0.93 -1.36 9.22
C GLU A 46 2.00 -0.69 8.36
N SER A 47 2.71 0.30 8.92
CA SER A 47 3.84 1.00 8.27
C SER A 47 3.58 1.46 6.82
N PRO A 48 2.48 2.19 6.53
CA PRO A 48 2.13 2.57 5.17
C PRO A 48 3.17 3.52 4.57
N THR A 49 3.47 3.33 3.29
CA THR A 49 4.36 4.26 2.60
C THR A 49 3.65 5.60 2.35
N PRO A 50 4.37 6.73 2.22
CA PRO A 50 3.78 8.01 1.86
C PRO A 50 3.07 7.97 0.51
N PHE A 51 3.50 7.08 -0.39
CA PHE A 51 2.81 6.87 -1.65
C PHE A 51 1.40 6.29 -1.41
N THR A 52 1.29 5.29 -0.54
CA THR A 52 0.01 4.66 -0.17
C THR A 52 -0.94 5.67 0.47
N VAL A 53 -0.46 6.45 1.45
CA VAL A 53 -1.28 7.49 2.11
C VAL A 53 -1.71 8.58 1.10
N LYS A 54 -0.77 9.09 0.30
CA LYS A 54 -1.06 10.12 -0.71
C LYS A 54 -1.81 9.61 -1.94
N ALA A 55 -2.10 8.31 -2.01
CA ALA A 55 -2.87 7.73 -3.11
C ALA A 55 -4.35 8.10 -3.01
N VAL A 56 -4.85 8.45 -1.82
CA VAL A 56 -6.19 8.99 -1.66
C VAL A 56 -6.22 10.42 -2.17
N ARG A 57 -7.10 10.69 -3.13
CA ARG A 57 -7.29 11.99 -3.78
C ARG A 57 -8.77 12.32 -3.88
N SER A 58 -9.06 13.60 -4.04
CA SER A 58 -10.40 14.08 -4.37
C SER A 58 -10.41 14.86 -5.68
N LYS A 59 -11.57 14.81 -6.35
CA LYS A 59 -11.93 15.70 -7.45
C LYS A 59 -13.12 16.54 -6.97
N GLY A 60 -12.93 17.85 -6.88
CA GLY A 60 -14.00 18.79 -6.53
C GLY A 60 -15.04 18.94 -7.64
N ALA A 61 -16.20 19.46 -7.26
CA ALA A 61 -17.28 19.79 -8.18
C ALA A 61 -17.06 21.16 -8.84
N ARG A 62 -17.70 21.36 -9.99
CA ARG A 62 -17.76 22.64 -10.69
C ARG A 62 -19.21 23.09 -10.82
N LYS A 63 -19.44 24.37 -11.12
CA LYS A 63 -20.80 24.93 -11.25
C LYS A 63 -21.62 24.30 -12.39
N ASP A 64 -20.92 23.78 -13.40
CA ASP A 64 -21.44 23.08 -14.58
C ASP A 64 -21.48 21.55 -14.40
N ASP A 65 -20.72 21.00 -13.46
CA ASP A 65 -20.66 19.58 -13.10
C ASP A 65 -20.69 19.44 -11.58
N LEU A 66 -21.88 19.30 -11.02
CA LEU A 66 -22.14 19.15 -9.57
C LEU A 66 -21.78 17.75 -9.06
N THR A 67 -20.74 17.12 -9.62
CA THR A 67 -20.21 15.85 -9.14
C THR A 67 -18.85 16.04 -8.49
N ALA A 68 -18.70 15.53 -7.27
CA ALA A 68 -17.42 15.47 -6.57
C ALA A 68 -17.13 14.02 -6.19
N LYS A 69 -15.86 13.62 -6.22
CA LYS A 69 -15.45 12.21 -6.03
C LYS A 69 -14.24 12.14 -5.12
N VAL A 70 -14.21 11.16 -4.21
CA VAL A 70 -13.00 10.76 -3.47
C VAL A 70 -12.60 9.38 -3.96
N PHE A 71 -11.35 9.22 -4.36
CA PHE A 71 -10.86 8.00 -4.99
C PHE A 71 -9.44 7.66 -4.53
N VAL A 72 -9.10 6.39 -4.67
CA VAL A 72 -7.73 5.89 -4.52
C VAL A 72 -7.14 5.72 -5.91
N LEU A 73 -5.89 6.14 -6.12
CA LEU A 73 -5.20 5.93 -7.40
C LEU A 73 -5.22 4.44 -7.80
N PRO A 74 -5.46 4.08 -9.07
CA PRO A 74 -5.56 2.68 -9.51
C PRO A 74 -4.34 1.83 -9.14
N THR A 75 -3.14 2.41 -9.24
CA THR A 75 -1.88 1.76 -8.83
C THR A 75 -1.91 1.32 -7.37
N ALA A 76 -2.46 2.15 -6.49
CA ALA A 76 -2.59 1.84 -5.07
C ALA A 76 -3.79 0.95 -4.78
N ALA A 77 -4.93 1.20 -5.44
CA ALA A 77 -6.15 0.42 -5.29
C ALA A 77 -5.87 -1.08 -5.49
N SER A 78 -5.06 -1.44 -6.49
CA SER A 78 -4.76 -2.84 -6.78
C SER A 78 -4.18 -3.66 -5.62
N TYR A 79 -3.44 -3.04 -4.68
CA TYR A 79 -2.92 -3.74 -3.50
C TYR A 79 -3.66 -3.37 -2.21
N LEU A 80 -4.54 -2.36 -2.25
CA LEU A 80 -5.36 -1.94 -1.11
C LEU A 80 -6.74 -2.58 -1.09
N GLU A 81 -7.27 -2.98 -2.26
CA GLU A 81 -8.57 -3.60 -2.41
C GLU A 81 -8.78 -4.82 -1.49
N PRO A 82 -7.83 -5.76 -1.34
CA PRO A 82 -7.99 -6.87 -0.40
C PRO A 82 -8.18 -6.42 1.06
N PHE A 83 -7.68 -5.25 1.44
CA PHE A 83 -7.87 -4.70 2.79
C PHE A 83 -9.22 -4.00 2.97
N GLU A 84 -10.00 -3.81 1.90
CA GLU A 84 -11.37 -3.28 1.96
C GLU A 84 -12.40 -4.40 1.88
N VAL A 85 -12.28 -5.29 0.88
CA VAL A 85 -13.28 -6.34 0.61
C VAL A 85 -12.87 -7.71 1.15
N GLY A 86 -11.63 -7.87 1.61
CA GLY A 86 -11.04 -9.16 1.95
C GLY A 86 -10.42 -9.85 0.73
N GLY A 87 -9.84 -11.03 0.95
CA GLY A 87 -9.26 -11.85 -0.12
C GLY A 87 -7.78 -12.11 0.11
N VAL A 88 -6.98 -12.11 -0.96
CA VAL A 88 -5.54 -12.41 -0.89
C VAL A 88 -4.71 -11.20 -1.27
N HIS A 89 -3.51 -11.09 -0.69
CA HIS A 89 -2.57 -10.03 -1.04
C HIS A 89 -2.23 -10.05 -2.53
N LYS A 90 -2.19 -8.86 -3.14
CA LYS A 90 -1.67 -8.71 -4.49
C LYS A 90 -0.20 -9.13 -4.54
N LEU A 91 0.11 -10.10 -5.39
CA LEU A 91 1.47 -10.45 -5.73
C LEU A 91 1.99 -9.52 -6.84
N ASN A 92 3.21 -9.02 -6.67
CA ASN A 92 3.91 -8.22 -7.71
C ASN A 92 4.63 -9.11 -8.75
N GLY A 93 4.45 -10.43 -8.67
CA GLY A 93 5.07 -11.43 -9.51
C GLY A 93 4.51 -12.82 -9.21
N VAL A 94 5.24 -13.87 -9.56
CA VAL A 94 4.79 -15.27 -9.39
C VAL A 94 4.66 -15.67 -7.92
N ALA A 95 5.44 -15.07 -7.03
CA ALA A 95 5.48 -15.45 -5.62
C ALA A 95 5.55 -14.25 -4.68
N LEU A 96 5.02 -14.44 -3.48
CA LEU A 96 5.22 -13.55 -2.35
C LEU A 96 6.68 -13.60 -1.91
N LEU A 97 7.31 -12.43 -1.88
CA LEU A 97 8.67 -12.27 -1.38
C LEU A 97 8.61 -12.05 0.13
N ASN A 98 9.09 -13.01 0.91
CA ASN A 98 9.17 -12.94 2.37
C ASN A 98 10.65 -12.80 2.82
N PRO A 99 11.13 -11.57 3.09
CA PRO A 99 12.52 -11.33 3.47
C PRO A 99 12.82 -11.91 4.85
N LYS A 100 13.93 -12.65 4.99
CA LYS A 100 14.36 -13.23 6.27
C LYS A 100 15.64 -12.62 6.80
N ASN A 101 16.64 -12.46 5.94
CA ASN A 101 17.96 -11.98 6.35
C ASN A 101 18.47 -10.87 5.41
N VAL A 102 17.56 -9.96 5.04
CA VAL A 102 17.84 -8.85 4.12
C VAL A 102 17.41 -7.55 4.80
N LYS A 103 18.24 -6.51 4.67
CA LYS A 103 17.92 -5.18 5.18
C LYS A 103 16.70 -4.62 4.44
N LEU A 104 15.67 -4.28 5.20
CA LEU A 104 14.44 -3.62 4.74
C LEU A 104 14.59 -2.10 4.80
N ASN A 105 13.71 -1.40 4.09
CA ASN A 105 13.57 0.04 4.29
C ASN A 105 12.78 0.34 5.58
N LYS A 106 12.63 1.63 5.91
CA LYS A 106 11.91 2.08 7.12
C LYS A 106 10.43 1.69 7.18
N TYR A 107 9.86 1.24 6.06
CA TYR A 107 8.46 0.81 5.94
C TYR A 107 8.36 -0.73 5.81
N GLY A 108 9.41 -1.48 6.16
CA GLY A 108 9.42 -2.95 6.07
C GLY A 108 9.47 -3.52 4.65
N ASN A 109 9.65 -2.70 3.62
CA ASN A 109 9.66 -3.14 2.23
C ASN A 109 11.09 -3.46 1.73
N LEU A 110 11.19 -4.40 0.79
CA LEU A 110 12.43 -4.66 0.05
C LEU A 110 12.79 -3.45 -0.83
N PRO A 111 14.05 -2.98 -0.82
CA PRO A 111 14.49 -1.96 -1.76
C PRO A 111 14.34 -2.43 -3.22
N ARG A 112 13.92 -1.54 -4.12
CA ARG A 112 13.60 -1.84 -5.53
C ARG A 112 14.63 -2.72 -6.25
N ASN A 113 15.92 -2.39 -6.09
CA ASN A 113 17.00 -3.09 -6.79
C ASN A 113 17.57 -4.27 -6.00
N LYS A 114 17.03 -4.59 -4.81
CA LYS A 114 17.66 -5.54 -3.89
C LYS A 114 17.71 -6.96 -4.46
N LEU A 115 16.64 -7.39 -5.12
CA LEU A 115 16.59 -8.74 -5.71
C LEU A 115 17.56 -8.88 -6.88
N SER A 116 17.65 -7.86 -7.75
CA SER A 116 18.64 -7.80 -8.84
C SER A 116 20.07 -7.80 -8.31
N GLN A 117 20.35 -6.99 -7.27
CA GLN A 117 21.65 -6.97 -6.59
C GLN A 117 22.02 -8.32 -5.99
N LEU A 118 21.06 -9.04 -5.40
CA LEU A 118 21.32 -10.38 -4.90
C LEU A 118 21.64 -11.30 -6.08
N LYS A 119 20.81 -11.35 -7.13
CA LYS A 119 21.04 -12.19 -8.31
C LYS A 119 22.43 -12.00 -8.95
N GLY A 120 22.97 -10.77 -8.94
CA GLY A 120 24.31 -10.47 -9.47
C GLY A 120 25.48 -10.89 -8.58
N LYS A 121 25.26 -11.30 -7.33
CA LYS A 121 26.33 -11.75 -6.44
C LYS A 121 26.66 -13.22 -6.64
N GLU A 122 27.94 -13.51 -6.83
CA GLU A 122 28.49 -14.87 -6.98
C GLU A 122 28.20 -15.78 -5.77
N ASP A 123 28.10 -15.19 -4.57
CA ASP A 123 27.83 -15.92 -3.33
C ASP A 123 26.34 -16.20 -3.10
N THR A 124 25.45 -15.83 -4.02
CA THR A 124 24.02 -16.10 -3.90
C THR A 124 23.47 -16.90 -5.08
N PHE A 125 22.33 -17.54 -4.86
CA PHE A 125 21.62 -18.28 -5.90
C PHE A 125 20.13 -18.36 -5.54
N ILE A 126 19.31 -18.67 -6.54
CA ILE A 126 17.87 -18.90 -6.38
C ILE A 126 17.63 -20.40 -6.53
N GLY A 127 16.83 -20.98 -5.65
CA GLY A 127 16.46 -22.39 -5.76
C GLY A 127 15.71 -22.91 -4.56
N GLU A 128 15.30 -24.16 -4.68
CA GLU A 128 14.58 -24.91 -3.66
C GLU A 128 15.54 -25.77 -2.85
N LEU A 129 15.45 -25.70 -1.53
CA LEU A 129 16.31 -26.46 -0.62
C LEU A 129 15.56 -26.88 0.65
N SER A 130 15.75 -28.13 1.04
CA SER A 130 15.39 -28.61 2.38
C SER A 130 16.53 -28.30 3.35
N THR A 131 16.25 -27.43 4.32
CA THR A 131 17.23 -26.94 5.30
C THR A 131 16.57 -26.78 6.66
N ARG A 132 17.29 -26.21 7.63
CA ARG A 132 16.71 -25.82 8.94
C ARG A 132 15.52 -24.85 8.86
N TYR A 133 15.25 -24.26 7.70
CA TYR A 133 14.12 -23.34 7.50
C TYR A 133 12.83 -24.05 7.04
N GLY A 134 12.88 -25.38 6.88
CA GLY A 134 11.80 -26.22 6.39
C GLY A 134 12.24 -27.07 5.20
N ASP A 135 11.34 -27.95 4.77
CA ASP A 135 11.47 -28.75 3.56
C ASP A 135 11.02 -27.94 2.35
N ASN A 136 11.66 -28.17 1.19
CA ASN A 136 11.25 -27.61 -0.09
C ASN A 136 11.08 -26.07 -0.08
N VAL A 137 12.01 -25.38 0.60
CA VAL A 137 11.96 -23.92 0.72
C VAL A 137 12.53 -23.30 -0.55
N ASN A 138 11.66 -22.73 -1.38
CA ASN A 138 12.07 -21.92 -2.52
C ASN A 138 12.48 -20.50 -2.07
N GLY A 139 13.58 -19.98 -2.60
CA GLY A 139 14.02 -18.64 -2.26
C GLY A 139 15.39 -18.24 -2.77
N VAL A 140 15.82 -17.06 -2.33
CA VAL A 140 17.18 -16.54 -2.53
C VAL A 140 18.06 -16.98 -1.37
N TRP A 141 19.15 -17.66 -1.68
CA TRP A 141 20.08 -18.25 -0.74
C TRP A 141 21.46 -17.63 -0.87
N GLN A 142 22.16 -17.47 0.25
CA GLN A 142 23.57 -17.09 0.29
C GLN A 142 24.43 -18.28 0.68
N ARG A 143 25.39 -18.62 -0.17
CA ARG A 143 26.41 -19.64 0.07
C ARG A 143 27.25 -19.23 1.27
N LYS A 144 27.49 -20.17 2.19
CA LYS A 144 28.45 -19.98 3.27
C LYS A 144 29.81 -20.51 2.83
N LYS A 145 30.87 -19.78 3.17
CA LYS A 145 32.24 -20.26 2.95
C LYS A 145 32.42 -21.63 3.59
N ALA A 146 33.17 -22.50 2.91
CA ALA A 146 33.50 -23.82 3.42
C ALA A 146 34.14 -23.73 4.81
N LYS A 147 33.84 -24.69 5.68
CA LYS A 147 34.53 -24.80 6.98
C LYS A 147 36.03 -24.96 6.69
N LYS A 148 36.86 -24.07 7.23
CA LYS A 148 38.31 -24.22 7.14
C LYS A 148 38.70 -25.55 7.78
N VAL A 149 39.48 -26.35 7.06
CA VAL A 149 40.07 -27.57 7.61
C VAL A 149 41.08 -27.13 8.68
N LYS A 150 41.14 -27.84 9.82
CA LYS A 150 42.15 -27.57 10.86
C LYS A 150 43.54 -27.55 10.21
N LYS A 151 44.29 -26.46 10.40
CA LYS A 151 45.71 -26.35 10.03
C LYS A 151 46.42 -27.53 10.71
N ASN A 152 47.17 -28.34 9.96
CA ASN A 152 47.85 -29.58 10.39
C ASN A 152 47.01 -30.88 10.44
N LYS A 153 45.83 -30.96 9.80
CA LYS A 153 45.12 -32.24 9.64
C LYS A 153 45.93 -33.17 8.71
N LYS A 154 46.59 -34.20 9.27
CA LYS A 154 47.31 -35.22 8.48
C LYS A 154 46.38 -35.85 7.45
N ARG A 155 46.89 -36.14 6.23
CA ARG A 155 46.14 -36.90 5.22
C ARG A 155 45.75 -38.26 5.82
N LEU A 156 44.45 -38.54 5.86
CA LEU A 156 43.94 -39.83 6.33
C LEU A 156 44.33 -40.93 5.34
N LYS A 157 44.66 -42.14 5.84
CA LYS A 157 44.96 -43.31 5.00
C LYS A 157 43.74 -43.67 4.14
N ARG A 158 43.98 -44.12 2.90
CA ARG A 158 42.94 -44.60 1.97
C ARG A 158 42.23 -45.82 2.58
N SER A 159 40.95 -46.02 2.24
CA SER A 159 40.23 -47.24 2.67
C SER A 159 40.87 -48.46 1.98
N PRO A 160 41.06 -49.58 2.72
CA PRO A 160 41.61 -50.80 2.13
C PRO A 160 40.80 -51.30 0.91
N ASN A 161 39.47 -51.11 0.93
CA ASN A 161 38.56 -51.63 -0.08
C ASN A 161 38.10 -50.56 -1.11
N GLY A 162 38.79 -49.42 -1.20
CA GLY A 162 38.47 -48.35 -2.16
C GLY A 162 37.14 -47.61 -1.93
N THR A 163 36.39 -47.92 -0.86
CA THR A 163 35.11 -47.28 -0.55
C THR A 163 35.28 -45.80 -0.21
N ARG A 164 34.46 -44.94 -0.84
CA ARG A 164 34.43 -43.49 -0.53
C ARG A 164 33.72 -43.26 0.79
N ARG A 165 34.37 -42.51 1.69
CA ARG A 165 33.74 -42.08 2.95
C ARG A 165 32.61 -41.07 2.66
N PRO A 166 31.58 -41.03 3.53
CA PRO A 166 30.57 -39.98 3.47
C PRO A 166 31.22 -38.60 3.55
N ARG A 167 30.79 -37.67 2.69
CA ARG A 167 31.27 -36.30 2.72
C ARG A 167 30.80 -35.62 4.00
N GLU A 168 31.70 -34.95 4.72
CA GLU A 168 31.32 -34.13 5.88
C GLU A 168 30.29 -33.06 5.44
N LYS A 169 29.14 -33.02 6.13
CA LYS A 169 28.07 -32.05 5.84
C LYS A 169 28.61 -30.63 6.02
N GLN A 170 28.51 -29.83 4.96
CA GLN A 170 28.87 -28.41 5.01
C GLN A 170 27.76 -27.60 5.70
N ARG A 171 28.07 -26.34 6.05
CA ARG A 171 27.08 -25.46 6.67
C ARG A 171 25.97 -25.17 5.66
N PRO A 172 24.68 -25.27 6.04
CA PRO A 172 23.60 -24.95 5.13
C PRO A 172 23.67 -23.46 4.72
N PRO A 173 23.27 -23.13 3.49
CA PRO A 173 23.23 -21.75 3.03
C PRO A 173 22.29 -20.91 3.90
N LYS A 174 22.51 -19.59 3.89
CA LYS A 174 21.68 -18.64 4.63
C LYS A 174 20.52 -18.21 3.74
N LEU A 175 19.28 -18.42 4.20
CA LEU A 175 18.08 -17.96 3.50
C LEU A 175 17.99 -16.43 3.58
N LEU A 176 17.98 -15.75 2.44
CA LEU A 176 17.86 -14.31 2.36
C LEU A 176 16.39 -13.90 2.17
N ILE A 177 15.73 -14.46 1.16
CA ILE A 177 14.33 -14.19 0.81
C ILE A 177 13.64 -15.53 0.55
N ARG A 178 12.53 -15.80 1.22
CA ARG A 178 11.67 -16.96 0.94
C ARG A 178 10.62 -16.57 -0.08
N PHE A 179 10.34 -17.46 -1.03
CA PHE A 179 9.22 -17.34 -1.95
C PHE A 179 8.06 -18.19 -1.40
N GLY A 180 6.84 -17.66 -1.48
CA GLY A 180 5.64 -18.37 -1.04
C GLY A 180 4.40 -17.85 -1.75
N ASP A 181 3.26 -18.36 -1.32
CA ASP A 181 1.96 -18.01 -1.91
C ASP A 181 1.41 -16.69 -1.34
N ALA A 182 0.35 -16.18 -1.98
CA ALA A 182 -0.36 -15.02 -1.47
C ALA A 182 -0.97 -15.33 -0.11
N LEU A 183 -0.81 -14.40 0.85
CA LEU A 183 -1.39 -14.53 2.17
C LEU A 183 -2.82 -13.95 2.17
N PRO A 184 -3.75 -14.51 2.96
CA PRO A 184 -5.07 -13.94 3.15
C PRO A 184 -4.98 -12.58 3.86
N VAL A 185 -5.92 -11.69 3.54
CA VAL A 185 -6.00 -10.32 4.07
C VAL A 185 -7.34 -10.12 4.77
N GLU A 186 -7.27 -9.57 5.97
CA GLU A 186 -8.45 -9.14 6.70
C GLU A 186 -8.91 -7.74 6.23
N PRO A 187 -10.22 -7.52 6.03
CA PRO A 187 -10.77 -6.24 5.63
C PRO A 187 -10.74 -5.24 6.81
N VAL A 188 -9.72 -4.38 6.83
CA VAL A 188 -9.50 -3.42 7.92
C VAL A 188 -9.72 -1.97 7.49
N LEU A 189 -9.73 -1.63 6.20
CA LEU A 189 -9.72 -0.23 5.75
C LEU A 189 -11.01 0.53 6.06
N GLY A 190 -12.18 -0.06 5.78
CA GLY A 190 -13.49 0.60 5.92
C GLY A 190 -13.55 1.93 5.19
N TYR A 191 -12.91 2.02 4.03
CA TYR A 191 -12.77 3.23 3.23
C TYR A 191 -14.13 3.71 2.72
N GLN A 192 -14.93 2.82 2.12
CA GLN A 192 -16.22 3.16 1.51
C GLN A 192 -17.23 3.57 2.57
N GLU A 193 -17.38 2.77 3.62
CA GLU A 193 -18.31 3.02 4.71
C GLU A 193 -18.03 4.37 5.39
N ARG A 194 -16.77 4.64 5.74
CA ARG A 194 -16.36 5.92 6.34
C ARG A 194 -16.64 7.09 5.41
N ALA A 195 -16.34 6.96 4.12
CA ALA A 195 -16.59 8.03 3.15
C ALA A 195 -18.09 8.36 3.06
N GLN A 196 -18.95 7.34 3.06
CA GLN A 196 -20.39 7.51 3.01
C GLN A 196 -20.93 8.17 4.30
N GLN A 197 -20.53 7.68 5.47
CA GLN A 197 -20.92 8.26 6.76
C GLN A 197 -20.49 9.72 6.87
N MET A 198 -19.24 10.04 6.49
CA MET A 198 -18.74 11.41 6.51
C MET A 198 -19.45 12.31 5.50
N ALA A 199 -19.75 11.81 4.31
CA ALA A 199 -20.49 12.58 3.31
C ALA A 199 -21.88 12.96 3.84
N GLN A 200 -22.61 12.01 4.42
CA GLN A 200 -23.93 12.26 5.03
C GLN A 200 -23.85 13.26 6.19
N ALA A 201 -22.84 13.14 7.06
CA ALA A 201 -22.69 14.01 8.23
C ALA A 201 -22.25 15.44 7.87
N LEU A 202 -21.33 15.60 6.90
CA LEU A 202 -20.72 16.91 6.59
C LEU A 202 -21.54 17.73 5.59
N MET A 203 -22.32 17.09 4.72
CA MET A 203 -22.96 17.75 3.60
C MET A 203 -23.97 18.84 4.00
N PRO A 204 -24.88 18.64 4.97
CA PRO A 204 -25.83 19.69 5.37
C PRO A 204 -25.14 20.97 5.84
N GLN A 205 -24.12 20.83 6.69
CA GLN A 205 -23.37 21.96 7.24
C GLN A 205 -22.55 22.70 6.18
N GLU A 206 -21.95 21.98 5.22
CA GLU A 206 -21.17 22.62 4.17
C GLU A 206 -22.05 23.30 3.11
N ILE A 207 -23.23 22.76 2.84
CA ILE A 207 -24.22 23.41 1.97
C ILE A 207 -24.70 24.71 2.61
N SER A 208 -25.10 24.71 3.88
CA SER A 208 -25.58 25.93 4.55
C SER A 208 -24.50 27.02 4.52
N ARG A 209 -23.26 26.68 4.91
CA ARG A 209 -22.12 27.60 4.85
C ARG A 209 -21.85 28.15 3.46
N ALA A 210 -21.90 27.31 2.44
CA ALA A 210 -21.63 27.74 1.07
C ALA A 210 -22.73 28.65 0.53
N LEU A 211 -24.00 28.38 0.88
CA LEU A 211 -25.12 29.26 0.53
C LEU A 211 -25.00 30.62 1.23
N ASP A 212 -24.68 30.64 2.52
CA ASP A 212 -24.46 31.89 3.27
C ASP A 212 -23.32 32.72 2.67
N GLU A 213 -22.18 32.07 2.35
CA GLU A 213 -21.05 32.71 1.68
C GLU A 213 -21.44 33.27 0.30
N ALA A 214 -22.23 32.52 -0.47
CA ALA A 214 -22.65 32.90 -1.81
C ALA A 214 -23.66 34.06 -1.81
N ILE A 215 -24.59 34.08 -0.84
CA ILE A 215 -25.52 35.19 -0.64
C ILE A 215 -24.75 36.45 -0.23
N ARG A 216 -23.80 36.34 0.70
CA ARG A 216 -22.98 37.46 1.16
C ARG A 216 -22.11 38.06 0.05
N THR A 217 -21.65 37.24 -0.90
CA THR A 217 -20.76 37.66 -1.99
C THR A 217 -21.49 37.98 -3.29
N ALA A 218 -22.80 37.75 -3.37
CA ALA A 218 -23.63 38.12 -4.50
C ALA A 218 -23.74 39.66 -4.61
N LYS A 219 -23.05 40.23 -5.59
CA LYS A 219 -23.25 41.62 -6.04
C LYS A 219 -24.36 41.67 -7.09
#